data_AF-A0A1L9QPM8-F1
#
_entry.id   AF-A0A1L9QPM8-F1
#
_cell.length_a   1.000
_cell.length_b   1.000
_cell.length_c   1.000
_cell.angle_alpha   90.00
_cell.angle_beta   90.00
_cell.angle_gamma   90.00
#
_symmetry.space_group_name_H-M   'P 1'
#
loop_
_entity.id
_entity.type
_entity.pdbx_description
1 polymer ?
#
loop_
_entity_poly.entity_id
_entity_poly.type
_entity_poly.pdbx_seq_one_letter_code
_entity_poly.pdbx_strand_id
1 'polypeptide(L)' 'MKAKTFDEKFDQGEEDIVEYLDLSQARRGELTQERVNVDFPEWMIKGLDLEARRLGITRQSLIKVWIAERLERAL' A
#
# COMPACT_ATOMS: atom_id res chain seq x y z
N MET A 1 -7.21 -5.51 30.64
CA MET A 1 -8.37 -6.44 30.62
C MET A 1 -7.86 -7.87 30.46
N LYS A 2 -8.56 -8.90 30.94
CA LYS A 2 -8.22 -10.31 30.64
C LYS A 2 -8.73 -10.66 29.24
N ALA A 3 -7.97 -11.44 28.46
CA ALA A 3 -8.30 -11.76 27.06
C ALA A 3 -9.74 -12.26 26.85
N LYS A 4 -10.21 -13.18 27.70
CA LYS A 4 -11.58 -13.72 27.60
C LYS A 4 -12.69 -12.65 27.69
N THR A 5 -12.51 -11.64 28.55
CA THR A 5 -13.48 -10.54 28.72
C THR A 5 -13.41 -9.56 27.55
N PHE A 6 -12.25 -9.44 26.90
CA PHE A 6 -12.08 -8.63 25.69
C PHE A 6 -12.78 -9.29 24.51
N ASP A 7 -12.59 -10.59 24.32
CA ASP A 7 -13.22 -11.37 23.24
C ASP A 7 -14.75 -11.34 23.38
N GLU A 8 -15.28 -11.56 24.60
CA GLU A 8 -16.73 -11.47 24.86
C GLU A 8 -17.30 -10.09 24.52
N LYS A 9 -16.61 -9.00 24.89
CA LYS A 9 -17.04 -7.62 24.56
C LYS A 9 -16.92 -7.30 23.07
N PHE A 10 -15.88 -7.82 22.40
CA PHE A 10 -15.68 -7.69 20.95
C PHE A 10 -16.83 -8.34 20.18
N ASP A 11 -17.12 -9.61 20.50
CA ASP A 11 -18.11 -10.42 19.78
C ASP A 11 -19.55 -9.93 19.99
N GLN A 12 -19.83 -9.33 21.16
CA GLN A 12 -21.14 -8.78 21.49
C GLN A 12 -21.39 -7.39 20.89
N GLY A 13 -20.33 -6.71 20.39
CA GLY A 13 -20.43 -5.36 19.84
C GLY A 13 -20.92 -4.31 20.85
N GLU A 14 -20.80 -4.60 22.14
CA GLU A 14 -21.46 -3.84 23.20
C GLU A 14 -20.73 -2.53 23.57
N GLU A 15 -19.46 -2.34 23.18
CA GLU A 15 -18.68 -1.13 23.47
C GLU A 15 -17.59 -0.87 22.42
N ASP A 16 -17.12 0.37 22.32
CA ASP A 16 -15.94 0.73 21.51
C ASP A 16 -14.66 0.18 22.18
N ILE A 17 -14.32 -1.06 21.84
CA ILE A 17 -13.13 -1.79 22.30
C ILE A 17 -11.81 -1.05 22.09
N VAL A 18 -11.80 -0.01 21.24
CA VAL A 18 -10.62 0.77 20.88
C VAL A 18 -10.01 1.45 22.11
N GLU A 19 -10.82 1.80 23.11
CA GLU A 19 -10.34 2.38 24.39
C GLU A 19 -9.43 1.42 25.19
N TYR A 20 -9.50 0.12 24.92
CA TYR A 20 -8.70 -0.91 25.58
C TYR A 20 -7.48 -1.35 24.78
N LEU A 21 -7.30 -0.84 23.56
CA LEU A 21 -6.16 -1.15 22.70
C LEU A 21 -5.00 -0.17 22.96
N ASP A 22 -3.80 -0.70 23.18
CA ASP A 22 -2.58 0.11 23.12
C ASP A 22 -2.19 0.35 21.66
N LEU A 23 -2.63 1.48 21.12
CA LEU A 23 -2.33 1.89 19.75
C LEU A 23 -0.97 2.58 19.59
N SER A 24 -0.15 2.67 20.64
CA SER A 24 1.16 3.35 20.56
C SER A 24 2.11 2.74 19.53
N GLN A 25 1.94 1.45 19.22
CA GLN A 25 2.69 0.73 18.19
C GLN A 25 1.84 0.38 16.95
N ALA A 26 0.59 0.84 16.87
CA ALA A 26 -0.25 0.61 15.71
C ALA A 26 0.37 1.31 14.49
N ARG A 27 0.83 0.52 13.51
CA ARG A 27 1.41 1.03 12.27
C ARG A 27 0.65 0.46 11.08
N ARG A 28 0.26 1.36 10.17
CA ARG A 28 -0.27 0.97 8.86
C ARG A 28 0.92 0.80 7.92
N GLY A 29 1.47 -0.41 7.86
CA GLY A 29 2.71 -0.72 7.11
C GLY A 29 2.67 -0.33 5.63
N GLU A 30 1.49 -0.33 5.02
CA GLU A 30 1.31 0.05 3.61
C GLU A 30 1.41 1.55 3.32
N LEU A 31 1.55 2.41 4.35
CA LEU A 31 1.64 3.87 4.17
C LEU A 31 3.09 4.39 4.05
N THR A 32 4.10 3.57 4.31
CA THR A 32 5.50 4.01 4.23
C THR A 32 5.98 3.99 2.78
N GLN A 33 6.35 5.16 2.27
CA GLN A 33 6.94 5.31 0.93
C GLN A 33 8.46 5.40 1.04
N GLU A 34 9.16 4.58 0.27
CA GLU A 34 10.62 4.66 0.11
C GLU A 34 10.96 5.18 -1.28
N ARG A 35 12.03 6.00 -1.37
CA ARG A 35 12.52 6.53 -2.65
C ARG A 35 13.61 5.60 -3.19
N VAL A 36 13.40 5.14 -4.42
CA VAL A 36 14.37 4.32 -5.15
C VAL A 36 14.81 5.08 -6.41
N ASN A 37 16.12 5.12 -6.67
CA ASN A 37 16.69 5.68 -7.89
C ASN A 37 17.01 4.54 -8.86
N VAL A 38 16.57 4.66 -10.11
CA VAL A 38 16.79 3.65 -11.16
C VAL A 38 17.09 4.36 -12.47
N ASP A 39 18.14 3.93 -13.15
CA ASP A 39 18.47 4.38 -14.50
C ASP A 39 17.77 3.51 -15.54
N PHE A 40 17.24 4.15 -16.58
CA PHE A 40 16.56 3.48 -17.69
C PHE A 40 17.24 3.80 -19.02
N PRO A 41 17.37 2.83 -19.94
CA PRO A 41 17.80 3.11 -21.31
C PRO A 41 16.89 4.13 -21.99
N GLU A 42 17.45 4.95 -22.89
CA GLU A 42 16.72 6.02 -23.57
C GLU A 42 15.48 5.51 -24.32
N TRP A 43 15.58 4.36 -24.98
CA TRP A 43 14.45 3.75 -25.70
C TRP A 43 13.28 3.41 -24.77
N MET A 44 13.58 3.00 -23.54
CA MET A 44 12.57 2.65 -22.55
C MET A 44 11.86 3.89 -22.02
N ILE A 45 12.61 4.97 -21.76
CA ILE A 45 12.03 6.26 -21.35
C ILE A 45 11.06 6.78 -22.43
N LYS A 46 11.47 6.74 -23.70
CA LYS A 46 10.62 7.15 -24.83
C LYS A 46 9.34 6.30 -24.91
N GLY A 47 9.44 4.98 -24.73
CA GLY A 47 8.29 4.09 -24.71
C GLY A 47 7.34 4.39 -23.55
N LEU A 48 7.88 4.58 -22.34
CA LEU A 48 7.11 4.94 -21.15
C LEU A 48 6.38 6.28 -21.32
N ASP A 49 7.04 7.27 -21.95
CA ASP A 49 6.42 8.58 -22.22
C ASP A 49 5.28 8.53 -23.20
N LEU A 50 5.43 7.76 -24.28
CA LEU A 50 4.37 7.57 -25.27
C LEU A 50 3.14 6.95 -24.62
N GLU A 51 3.35 5.91 -23.81
CA GLU A 51 2.26 5.18 -23.18
C GLU A 51 1.59 5.97 -22.05
N ALA A 52 2.38 6.67 -21.23
CA ALA A 52 1.87 7.55 -20.19
C ALA A 52 0.99 8.66 -20.79
N ARG A 53 1.41 9.24 -21.93
CA ARG A 53 0.60 10.21 -22.69
C ARG A 53 -0.67 9.60 -23.24
N ARG A 54 -0.61 8.39 -23.83
CA ARG A 54 -1.78 7.67 -24.35
C ARG A 54 -2.84 7.43 -23.28
N LEU A 55 -2.39 7.14 -22.05
CA LEU A 55 -3.25 6.89 -20.89
C LEU A 55 -3.63 8.15 -20.12
N GLY A 56 -3.05 9.31 -20.44
CA GLY A 56 -3.30 10.56 -19.72
C GLY A 56 -2.77 10.58 -18.29
N ILE A 57 -1.74 9.80 -17.98
CA ILE A 57 -1.12 9.71 -16.64
C ILE A 57 0.35 10.10 -16.66
N THR A 58 0.96 10.25 -15.48
CA THR A 58 2.40 10.51 -15.39
C THR A 58 3.20 9.24 -15.64
N ARG A 59 4.45 9.39 -16.10
CA ARG A 59 5.41 8.29 -16.24
C ARG A 59 5.58 7.51 -14.93
N GLN A 60 5.66 8.22 -13.79
CA GLN A 60 5.82 7.60 -12.48
C GLN A 60 4.59 6.77 -12.07
N SER A 61 3.37 7.26 -12.37
CA SER A 61 2.14 6.50 -12.18
C SER A 61 2.12 5.23 -13.03
N LEU A 62 2.53 5.32 -14.30
CA LEU A 62 2.62 4.18 -15.20
C LEU A 62 3.61 3.12 -14.67
N ILE A 63 4.82 3.54 -14.28
CA ILE A 63 5.84 2.66 -13.71
C ILE A 63 5.29 1.94 -12.46
N LYS A 64 4.60 2.68 -11.57
CA LYS A 64 4.01 2.10 -10.36
C LYS A 64 2.99 1.01 -10.69
N VAL A 65 2.08 1.27 -11.64
CA VAL A 65 1.03 0.33 -12.04
C VAL A 65 1.64 -0.94 -12.63
N TRP A 66 2.56 -0.81 -13.59
CA TRP A 66 3.18 -1.96 -14.24
C TRP A 66 4.01 -2.82 -13.29
N ILE A 67 4.74 -2.20 -12.35
CA ILE A 67 5.47 -2.95 -11.32
C ILE A 67 4.49 -3.69 -10.41
N ALA A 68 3.41 -3.05 -9.96
CA ALA A 68 2.40 -3.68 -9.11
C ALA A 68 1.76 -4.89 -9.80
N GLU A 69 1.32 -4.73 -11.05
CA GLU A 69 0.76 -5.83 -11.85
C GLU A 69 1.73 -6.99 -12.02
N ARG A 70 3.04 -6.71 -12.17
CA ARG A 70 4.05 -7.74 -12.31
C ARG A 70 4.31 -8.47 -11.00
N LEU A 71 4.32 -7.76 -9.88
CA LEU A 71 4.49 -8.32 -8.54
C LEU A 71 3.28 -9.17 -8.12
N GLU A 72 2.05 -8.70 -8.37
CA GLU A 72 0.81 -9.45 -8.09
C GLU A 72 0.75 -10.79 -8.83
N ARG A 73 1.35 -10.90 -10.02
CA ARG A 73 1.43 -12.17 -10.75
C ARG A 73 2.56 -13.09 -10.28
N ALA A 74 3.52 -12.56 -9.55
CA ALA A 74 4.70 -13.28 -9.08
C ALA A 74 4.54 -13.80 -7.65
N LEU A 75 3.70 -13.14 -6.85
CA LEU A 75 3.28 -13.54 -5.50
C LEU A 75 2.04 -14.44 -5.57
#